data_AF-A0A9W6WIT7-F1
#
_entry.id   AF-A0A9W6WIT7-F1
#
_cell.length_a   1.000
_cell.length_b   1.000
_cell.length_c   1.000
_cell.angle_alpha   90.00
_cell.angle_beta   90.00
_cell.angle_gamma   90.00
#
_symmetry.space_group_name_H-M   'P 1'
#
loop_
_entity.id
_entity.type
_entity.pdbx_description
1 polymer ?
#
loop_
_entity_poly.entity_id
_entity_poly.type
_entity_poly.pdbx_seq_one_letter_code
_entity_poly.pdbx_strand_id
1 'polypeptide(L)'
;MAPSQIQIHINALNRLLKDKIYYKKDIIEQKKTIDDLNKKKESEQDKEVAEDLTYQLKKQVQILDETENLIPSLNKKITEILQNLNDYISENKSSINAQDLSNAEIVIKDCEDSLVE
;
A
#
# COMPACT_ATOMS: atom_id res chain seq x y z
N MET A 1 27.34 11.09 -6.10
CA MET A 1 27.66 10.63 -4.72
C MET A 1 26.63 9.58 -4.33
N ALA A 2 27.01 8.57 -3.54
CA ALA A 2 26.05 7.62 -3.00
C ALA A 2 25.13 8.32 -1.97
N PRO A 3 23.85 7.95 -1.88
CA PRO A 3 22.95 8.52 -0.88
C PRO A 3 23.43 8.19 0.53
N SER A 4 23.19 9.10 1.47
CA SER A 4 23.47 8.86 2.89
C SER A 4 22.53 7.78 3.46
N GLN A 5 22.89 7.20 4.61
CA GLN A 5 22.07 6.16 5.24
C GLN A 5 20.64 6.66 5.55
N ILE A 6 20.50 7.88 6.05
CA ILE A 6 19.19 8.51 6.29
C ILE A 6 18.40 8.67 4.98
N GLN A 7 19.05 9.08 3.88
CA GLN A 7 18.41 9.20 2.58
C GLN A 7 17.98 7.83 2.02
N ILE A 8 18.74 6.76 2.29
CA ILE A 8 18.34 5.40 1.91
C ILE A 8 17.04 5.01 2.61
N HIS A 9 16.93 5.25 3.93
CA HIS A 9 15.70 4.97 4.68
C HIS A 9 14.52 5.82 4.21
N ILE A 10 14.71 7.13 4.03
CA ILE A 10 13.69 8.04 3.49
C ILE A 10 13.18 7.56 2.13
N ASN A 11 14.09 7.23 1.21
CA ASN A 11 13.72 6.78 -0.13
C ASN A 11 13.00 5.43 -0.12
N ALA A 12 13.41 4.51 0.77
CA ALA A 12 12.74 3.22 0.92
C ALA A 12 11.30 3.38 1.44
N LEU A 13 11.09 4.22 2.46
CA LEU A 13 9.75 4.51 2.99
C LEU A 13 8.86 5.19 1.96
N ASN A 14 9.37 6.21 1.25
CA ASN A 14 8.63 6.87 0.18
C ASN A 14 8.17 5.89 -0.91
N ARG A 15 9.02 4.93 -1.28
CA ARG A 15 8.65 3.89 -2.25
C ARG A 15 7.55 2.98 -1.70
N LEU A 16 7.67 2.52 -0.46
CA LEU A 16 6.67 1.66 0.16
C LEU A 16 5.32 2.36 0.32
N LEU A 17 5.32 3.64 0.70
CA LEU A 17 4.11 4.46 0.75
C LEU A 17 3.45 4.57 -0.62
N LYS A 18 4.24 4.82 -1.66
CA LYS A 18 3.75 4.88 -3.04
C LYS A 18 3.14 3.54 -3.49
N ASP A 19 3.83 2.43 -3.19
CA ASP A 19 3.35 1.08 -3.51
C ASP A 19 2.01 0.82 -2.78
N LYS A 20 1.91 1.15 -1.49
CA LYS A 20 0.67 1.03 -0.72
C LYS A 20 -0.47 1.87 -1.31
N ILE A 21 -0.21 3.10 -1.76
CA ILE A 21 -1.20 3.93 -2.46
C ILE A 21 -1.69 3.25 -3.74
N TYR A 22 -0.81 2.65 -4.53
CA TYR A 22 -1.21 1.93 -5.74
C TYR A 22 -2.06 0.70 -5.41
N TYR A 23 -1.69 -0.08 -4.40
CA TYR A 23 -2.50 -1.23 -3.99
C TYR A 23 -3.87 -0.80 -3.45
N LYS A 24 -3.97 0.29 -2.68
CA LYS A 24 -5.27 0.84 -2.24
C LYS A 24 -6.13 1.27 -3.43
N LYS A 25 -5.55 1.88 -4.47
CA LYS A 25 -6.26 2.24 -5.70
C LYS A 25 -6.76 1.00 -6.45
N ASP A 26 -5.89 0.00 -6.61
CA ASP A 26 -6.23 -1.27 -7.26
C ASP A 26 -7.39 -1.97 -6.53
N ILE A 27 -7.35 -2.03 -5.19
CA ILE A 27 -8.46 -2.55 -4.36
C ILE A 27 -9.78 -1.81 -4.64
N ILE A 28 -9.76 -0.48 -4.76
CA ILE A 28 -10.96 0.31 -5.07
C ILE A 28 -11.51 -0.02 -6.46
N GLU A 29 -10.64 -0.11 -7.46
CA GLU A 29 -11.02 -0.46 -8.84
C GLU A 29 -11.60 -1.87 -8.92
N GLN A 30 -10.97 -2.84 -8.26
CA GLN A 30 -11.44 -4.22 -8.20
C GLN A 30 -12.79 -4.35 -7.49
N LYS A 31 -13.00 -3.62 -6.38
CA LYS A 31 -14.31 -3.54 -5.69
C LYS A 31 -15.39 -2.99 -6.60
N LYS A 32 -15.07 -1.98 -7.41
CA LYS A 32 -15.99 -1.44 -8.42
C LYS A 32 -16.32 -2.49 -9.49
N THR A 33 -15.32 -3.21 -10.00
CA THR A 33 -15.55 -4.29 -10.97
C THR A 33 -16.45 -5.40 -10.40
N ILE A 34 -16.25 -5.77 -9.13
CA ILE A 34 -17.10 -6.75 -8.42
C ILE A 34 -18.54 -6.26 -8.33
N ASP A 35 -18.76 -4.99 -7.97
CA ASP A 35 -20.10 -4.38 -7.92
C ASP A 35 -20.78 -4.36 -9.30
N ASP A 36 -20.05 -4.00 -10.35
CA ASP A 36 -20.55 -4.00 -11.72
C ASP A 36 -20.91 -5.43 -12.20
N LEU A 37 -20.09 -6.44 -11.86
CA LEU A 37 -20.37 -7.85 -12.17
C LEU A 37 -21.59 -8.37 -11.42
N ASN A 38 -21.75 -8.00 -10.14
CA ASN A 38 -22.93 -8.35 -9.34
C ASN A 38 -24.21 -7.78 -9.97
N LYS A 39 -24.20 -6.49 -10.32
CA LYS A 39 -25.36 -5.83 -10.97
C LYS A 39 -25.73 -6.50 -12.29
N LYS A 40 -24.73 -6.79 -13.14
CA LYS A 40 -24.97 -7.50 -14.41
C LYS A 40 -25.62 -8.85 -14.17
N LYS A 41 -25.07 -9.63 -13.24
CA LYS A 41 -25.59 -10.95 -12.88
C LYS A 41 -27.03 -10.89 -12.37
N GLU A 42 -27.38 -9.90 -11.55
CA GLU A 42 -28.75 -9.75 -11.02
C GLU A 42 -29.78 -9.44 -12.12
N SER A 43 -29.37 -8.71 -13.16
CA SER A 43 -30.23 -8.38 -14.30
C SER A 43 -30.27 -9.46 -15.39
N GLU A 44 -29.39 -10.46 -15.31
CA GLU A 44 -29.22 -11.47 -16.36
C GLU A 44 -30.31 -12.55 -16.27
N GLN A 45 -30.95 -12.82 -17.41
CA GLN A 45 -32.04 -13.80 -17.53
C GLN A 45 -31.56 -15.11 -18.16
N ASP A 46 -30.48 -15.06 -18.94
CA ASP A 46 -29.86 -16.24 -19.51
C ASP A 46 -29.04 -16.99 -18.45
N LYS A 47 -29.37 -18.27 -18.23
CA LYS A 47 -28.73 -19.09 -17.19
C LYS A 47 -27.26 -19.37 -17.49
N GLU A 48 -26.90 -19.56 -18.76
CA GLU A 48 -25.51 -19.84 -19.15
C GLU A 48 -24.65 -18.59 -18.95
N VAL A 49 -25.17 -17.42 -19.33
CA VAL A 49 -24.49 -16.13 -19.10
C VAL A 49 -24.40 -15.82 -17.60
N ALA A 50 -25.44 -16.09 -16.81
CA ALA A 50 -25.41 -15.89 -15.37
C ALA A 50 -24.40 -16.80 -14.63
N GLU A 51 -24.19 -18.02 -15.15
CA GLU A 51 -23.17 -18.94 -14.63
C GLU A 51 -21.76 -18.44 -14.94
N ASP A 52 -21.50 -17.98 -16.17
CA ASP A 52 -20.23 -17.36 -16.54
C ASP A 52 -19.91 -16.11 -15.70
N LEU A 53 -20.89 -15.21 -15.53
CA LEU A 53 -20.75 -14.04 -14.65
C LEU A 53 -20.43 -14.44 -13.20
N THR A 54 -20.99 -15.55 -12.72
CA THR A 54 -20.69 -16.08 -11.37
C THR A 54 -19.25 -16.57 -11.28
N TYR A 55 -18.74 -17.22 -12.30
CA TYR A 55 -17.33 -17.63 -12.36
C TYR A 55 -16.40 -16.42 -12.40
N GLN A 56 -16.69 -15.43 -13.24
CA GLN A 56 -15.92 -14.18 -13.32
C GLN A 56 -15.91 -13.44 -11.96
N LEU A 57 -17.06 -13.35 -11.30
CA LEU A 57 -17.19 -12.74 -9.99
C LEU A 57 -16.31 -13.44 -8.94
N LYS A 58 -16.37 -14.78 -8.86
CA LYS A 58 -15.52 -15.55 -7.93
C LYS A 58 -14.04 -15.30 -8.16
N LYS A 59 -13.62 -15.28 -9.43
CA LYS A 59 -12.24 -14.98 -9.80
C LYS A 59 -11.84 -13.58 -9.39
N GLN A 60 -12.70 -12.59 -9.60
CA GLN A 60 -12.41 -11.21 -9.24
C GLN A 60 -12.33 -11.01 -7.72
N VAL A 61 -13.17 -11.70 -6.95
CA VAL A 61 -13.09 -11.73 -5.48
C VAL A 61 -11.76 -12.34 -5.02
N GLN A 62 -11.33 -13.45 -5.64
CA GLN A 62 -10.03 -14.04 -5.31
C GLN A 62 -8.87 -13.08 -5.58
N ILE A 63 -8.89 -12.37 -6.71
CA ILE A 63 -7.86 -11.36 -7.04
C ILE A 63 -7.86 -10.24 -5.99
N LEU A 64 -9.04 -9.79 -5.56
CA LEU A 64 -9.16 -8.79 -4.50
C LEU A 64 -8.56 -9.28 -3.19
N ASP A 65 -8.88 -10.50 -2.76
CA ASP A 65 -8.32 -11.08 -1.55
C ASP A 65 -6.79 -11.18 -1.63
N GLU A 66 -6.25 -11.59 -2.79
CA GLU A 66 -4.80 -11.66 -3.03
C GLU A 66 -4.15 -10.26 -2.91
N THR A 67 -4.75 -9.22 -3.48
CA THR A 67 -4.23 -7.84 -3.37
C THR A 67 -4.35 -7.30 -1.95
N GLU A 68 -5.47 -7.52 -1.26
CA GLU A 68 -5.66 -7.08 0.13
C GLU A 68 -4.65 -7.75 1.07
N ASN A 69 -4.32 -9.01 0.83
CA ASN A 69 -3.31 -9.76 1.59
C ASN A 69 -1.86 -9.23 1.43
N LEU A 70 -1.58 -8.37 0.45
CA LEU A 70 -0.28 -7.69 0.33
C LEU A 70 -0.12 -6.55 1.33
N ILE A 71 -1.22 -5.90 1.73
CA ILE A 71 -1.20 -4.71 2.60
C ILE A 71 -0.56 -4.99 3.97
N PRO A 72 -0.86 -6.09 4.68
CA PRO A 72 -0.20 -6.39 5.94
C PRO A 72 1.32 -6.54 5.83
N SER A 73 1.80 -7.17 4.75
CA SER A 73 3.23 -7.35 4.48
C SER A 73 3.93 -6.01 4.22
N LEU A 74 3.27 -5.10 3.49
CA LEU A 74 3.75 -3.73 3.28
C LEU A 74 3.78 -2.94 4.59
N ASN A 75 2.73 -3.00 5.40
CA ASN A 75 2.67 -2.32 6.69
C ASN A 75 3.79 -2.79 7.63
N LYS A 76 4.08 -4.09 7.64
CA LYS A 76 5.19 -4.65 8.41
C LYS A 76 6.53 -4.07 7.95
N LYS A 77 6.80 -4.05 6.63
CA LYS A 77 8.02 -3.46 6.08
C LYS A 77 8.15 -1.97 6.35
N ILE A 78 7.05 -1.21 6.24
CA ILE A 78 7.01 0.22 6.59
C ILE A 78 7.40 0.39 8.05
N THR A 79 6.79 -0.38 8.96
CA THR A 79 7.07 -0.32 10.40
C THR A 79 8.54 -0.63 10.71
N GLU A 80 9.09 -1.69 10.11
CA GLU A 80 10.50 -2.08 10.29
C GLU A 80 11.47 -0.97 9.83
N ILE A 81 11.26 -0.40 8.65
CA ILE A 81 12.14 0.65 8.13
C ILE A 81 11.94 1.97 8.89
N LEU A 82 10.71 2.26 9.32
CA LEU A 82 10.38 3.43 10.14
C LEU A 82 11.12 3.37 11.48
N GLN A 83 11.12 2.21 12.14
CA GLN A 83 11.87 1.99 13.37
C GLN A 83 13.37 2.20 13.13
N ASN A 84 13.94 1.61 12.08
CA ASN A 84 15.35 1.79 11.73
C ASN A 84 15.72 3.26 11.48
N LEU A 85 14.83 4.04 10.85
CA LEU A 85 15.04 5.47 10.63
C LEU A 85 15.03 6.24 11.96
N ASN A 86 14.07 5.95 12.84
CA ASN A 86 13.99 6.58 14.17
C ASN A 86 15.21 6.27 15.03
N ASP A 87 15.68 5.02 15.01
CA ASP A 87 16.89 4.59 15.73
C ASP A 87 18.12 5.31 15.17
N TYR A 88 18.26 5.37 13.84
CA TYR A 88 19.35 6.08 13.18
C TYR A 88 19.39 7.57 13.55
N ILE A 89 18.24 8.25 13.55
CA ILE A 89 18.14 9.67 13.95
C ILE A 89 18.53 9.85 15.42
N SER A 90 18.08 8.95 16.29
CA SER A 90 18.37 9.02 17.73
C SER A 90 19.87 8.87 18.01
N GLU A 91 20.54 7.98 17.29
CA GLU A 91 21.98 7.72 17.45
C GLU A 91 22.86 8.79 16.79
N ASN A 92 22.40 9.41 15.69
CA ASN A 92 23.23 10.27 14.84
C ASN A 92 22.76 11.73 14.78
N LYS A 93 21.88 12.16 15.70
CA LYS A 93 21.20 13.46 15.67
C LYS A 93 22.11 14.65 15.37
N SER A 94 23.28 14.71 16.01
CA SER A 94 24.24 15.81 15.88
C SER A 94 25.00 15.84 14.54
N SER A 95 24.98 14.72 13.79
CA SER A 95 25.70 14.54 12.52
C SER A 95 24.79 14.66 11.30
N ILE A 96 23.47 14.70 11.50
CA ILE A 96 22.46 14.82 10.44
C ILE A 96 22.26 16.30 10.13
N ASN A 97 22.27 16.64 8.84
CA ASN A 97 21.99 18.02 8.42
C ASN A 97 20.49 18.34 8.56
N ALA A 98 20.16 19.63 8.68
CA ALA A 98 18.78 20.07 8.92
C ALA A 98 17.79 19.67 7.81
N GLN A 99 18.25 19.58 6.57
CA GLN A 99 17.40 19.21 5.44
C GLN A 99 17.00 17.72 5.49
N ASP A 100 17.95 16.83 5.72
CA ASP A 100 17.69 15.39 5.85
C ASP A 100 16.83 15.10 7.09
N LEU A 101 17.04 15.83 8.20
CA LEU A 101 16.20 15.72 9.39
C LEU A 101 14.74 16.13 9.11
N SER A 102 14.53 17.28 8.46
CA SER A 102 13.20 17.74 8.09
C SER A 102 12.50 16.78 7.12
N ASN A 103 13.22 16.24 6.14
CA ASN A 103 12.67 15.23 5.23
C ASN A 103 12.29 13.94 5.95
N ALA A 104 13.10 13.51 6.93
CA ALA A 104 12.79 12.34 7.72
C ALA A 104 11.53 12.53 8.57
N GLU A 105 11.38 13.69 9.21
CA GLU A 105 10.18 14.01 10.00
C GLU A 105 8.90 13.97 9.17
N ILE A 106 8.93 14.51 7.93
CA ILE A 106 7.80 14.44 7.00
C ILE A 106 7.45 12.98 6.69
N VAL A 107 8.45 12.19 6.28
CA VAL A 107 8.21 10.79 5.89
C VAL A 107 7.79 9.92 7.07
N ILE A 108 8.30 10.19 8.28
CA ILE A 108 7.86 9.51 9.51
C ILE A 108 6.37 9.75 9.72
N LYS A 109 5.94 11.01 9.66
CA LYS A 109 4.53 11.37 9.80
C LYS A 109 3.66 10.71 8.74
N ASP A 110 4.07 10.76 7.47
CA ASP A 110 3.33 10.12 6.37
C ASP A 110 3.20 8.60 6.57
N CYS A 111 4.23 7.95 7.14
CA CYS A 111 4.18 6.53 7.50
C CYS A 111 3.21 6.25 8.66
N GLU A 112 3.28 7.05 9.72
CA GLU A 112 2.38 6.93 10.88
C GLU A 112 0.92 7.10 10.45
N ASP A 113 0.62 8.16 9.70
CA ASP A 113 -0.72 8.43 9.15
C ASP A 113 -1.19 7.26 8.28
N SER A 114 -0.31 6.72 7.43
CA SER A 114 -0.64 5.57 6.58
C SER A 114 -0.97 4.31 7.37
N LEU A 115 -0.33 4.06 8.52
CA LEU A 115 -0.50 2.83 9.32
C LEU A 115 -1.79 2.82 10.16
N VAL A 116 -2.40 3.99 10.40
CA VAL A 116 -3.65 4.12 11.16
C VAL A 116 -4.90 3.96 10.27
N GLU A 117 -4.76 4.15 8.95
CA GLU A 117 -5.82 3.92 7.94
C GLU A 117 -6.09 2.44 7.62
#